data_AF-A0A367AG12-F1
#
_entry.id   AF-A0A367AG12-F1
#
_cell.length_a   1.000
_cell.length_b   1.000
_cell.length_c   1.000
_cell.angle_alpha   90.00
_cell.angle_beta   90.00
_cell.angle_gamma   90.00
#
_symmetry.space_group_name_H-M   'P 1'
#
loop_
_entity.id
_entity.type
_entity.pdbx_description
1 polymer ?
#
loop_
_entity_poly.entity_id
_entity_poly.type
_entity_poly.pdbx_seq_one_letter_code
_entity_poly.pdbx_strand_id
1 'polypeptide(L)'
;MSRPAPIHHAPAADARATLPEADAAAFDRLAHAVLASRSAPLGPLLRSQLPGTAGVRWLHHENLSPTTRATALTADQWVSLFRSWTAVAPAPGAGGPGGPRKGGRPATHGHAPGAAAIPRWGQ
;
A
#
# COMPACT_ATOMS: atom_id res chain seq x y z
N MET A 1 -26.03 -21.00 26.35
CA MET A 1 -24.90 -20.04 26.34
C MET A 1 -24.52 -19.75 24.90
N SER A 2 -24.91 -18.58 24.39
CA SER A 2 -24.61 -18.14 23.02
C SER A 2 -23.11 -17.96 22.88
N ARG A 3 -22.45 -18.85 22.12
CA ARG A 3 -21.09 -18.61 21.67
C ARG A 3 -21.13 -17.36 20.77
N PRO A 4 -20.37 -16.29 21.06
CA PRO A 4 -20.23 -15.22 20.10
C PRO A 4 -19.59 -15.84 18.86
N ALA A 5 -20.34 -15.88 17.75
CA ALA A 5 -19.78 -16.26 16.46
C ALA A 5 -18.53 -15.39 16.28
N PRO A 6 -17.37 -15.98 15.97
CA PRO A 6 -16.24 -15.13 15.65
C PRO A 6 -16.71 -14.33 14.44
N ILE A 7 -16.75 -13.01 14.60
CA ILE A 7 -17.03 -12.06 13.53
C ILE A 7 -15.77 -12.06 12.66
N HIS A 8 -15.39 -13.23 12.14
CA HIS A 8 -14.41 -13.39 11.09
C HIS A 8 -15.11 -12.87 9.85
N HIS A 9 -15.02 -11.55 9.68
CA HIS A 9 -14.64 -11.02 8.39
C HIS A 9 -15.40 -11.59 7.17
N ALA A 10 -16.71 -11.82 7.30
CA ALA A 10 -17.52 -12.55 6.32
C ALA A 10 -17.25 -12.12 4.87
N PRO A 11 -17.21 -10.82 4.52
CA PRO A 11 -16.91 -10.41 3.15
C PRO A 11 -15.46 -10.67 2.71
N ALA A 12 -14.47 -10.59 3.60
CA ALA A 12 -13.09 -10.91 3.24
C ALA A 12 -12.86 -12.42 3.12
N ALA A 13 -13.56 -13.23 3.92
CA ALA A 13 -13.53 -14.69 3.83
C ALA A 13 -14.21 -15.18 2.53
N ASP A 14 -15.34 -14.58 2.14
CA ASP A 14 -15.98 -14.82 0.85
C ASP A 14 -15.05 -14.45 -0.32
N ALA A 15 -14.42 -13.27 -0.27
CA ALA A 15 -13.42 -12.86 -1.25
C ALA A 15 -12.27 -13.88 -1.36
N ARG A 16 -11.74 -14.34 -0.22
CA ARG A 16 -10.70 -15.38 -0.16
C ARG A 16 -11.13 -16.69 -0.81
N ALA A 17 -12.39 -17.10 -0.66
CA ALA A 17 -12.94 -18.32 -1.25
C ALA A 17 -13.06 -18.24 -2.79
N THR A 18 -13.19 -17.04 -3.34
CA THR A 18 -13.22 -16.82 -4.81
C THR A 18 -11.85 -16.76 -5.47
N LEU A 19 -10.78 -16.62 -4.68
CA LEU A 19 -9.41 -16.47 -5.19
C LEU A 19 -8.70 -17.82 -5.37
N PRO A 20 -7.82 -17.95 -6.39
CA PRO A 20 -6.94 -19.11 -6.53
C PRO A 20 -6.09 -19.36 -5.28
N GLU A 21 -5.71 -20.61 -5.03
CA GLU A 21 -4.86 -20.97 -3.90
C GLU A 21 -3.47 -20.30 -3.96
N ALA A 22 -2.96 -20.01 -5.16
CA ALA A 22 -1.70 -19.28 -5.33
C ALA A 22 -1.76 -17.85 -4.76
N ASP A 23 -2.93 -17.20 -4.83
CA ASP A 23 -3.15 -15.82 -4.39
C ASP A 23 -3.57 -15.73 -2.92
N ALA A 24 -3.97 -16.86 -2.34
CA ALA A 24 -4.40 -17.04 -0.96
C ALA A 24 -3.55 -16.32 0.08
N ALA A 25 -2.24 -16.63 0.05
CA ALA A 25 -1.29 -16.20 1.07
C ALA A 25 -0.92 -14.73 0.90
N ALA A 26 -1.06 -14.18 -0.31
CA ALA A 26 -0.89 -12.75 -0.56
C ALA A 26 -2.14 -11.99 -0.09
N PHE A 27 -3.34 -12.52 -0.36
CA PHE A 27 -4.59 -11.96 0.11
C PHE A 27 -4.69 -11.94 1.64
N ASP A 28 -4.34 -13.05 2.30
CA ASP A 28 -4.39 -13.13 3.77
C ASP A 28 -3.45 -12.10 4.42
N ARG A 29 -2.24 -11.93 3.88
CA ARG A 29 -1.31 -10.88 4.34
C ARG A 29 -1.88 -9.47 4.17
N LEU A 30 -2.52 -9.18 3.04
CA LEU A 30 -3.17 -7.89 2.80
C LEU A 30 -4.34 -7.68 3.78
N ALA A 31 -5.23 -8.67 3.89
CA ALA A 31 -6.37 -8.62 4.79
C ALA A 31 -5.89 -8.42 6.24
N HIS A 32 -4.89 -9.18 6.69
CA HIS A 32 -4.33 -9.01 8.02
C HIS A 32 -3.77 -7.60 8.26
N ALA A 33 -3.01 -7.04 7.32
CA ALA A 33 -2.45 -5.70 7.43
C ALA A 33 -3.52 -4.61 7.52
N VAL A 34 -4.57 -4.72 6.69
CA VAL A 34 -5.70 -3.77 6.67
C VAL A 34 -6.54 -3.89 7.95
N LEU A 35 -6.71 -5.10 8.47
CA LEU A 35 -7.59 -5.39 9.61
C LEU A 35 -6.92 -5.25 10.98
N ALA A 36 -5.60 -5.34 11.03
CA ALA A 36 -4.83 -4.94 12.20
C ALA A 36 -5.18 -3.51 12.65
N SER A 37 -5.61 -2.65 11.72
CA SER A 37 -6.08 -1.29 11.98
C SER A 37 -7.56 -1.09 11.64
N ARG A 38 -8.45 -1.99 12.10
CA ARG A 38 -9.90 -1.97 11.81
C ARG A 38 -10.63 -0.65 12.08
N SER A 39 -10.10 0.19 12.98
CA SER A 39 -10.69 1.49 13.35
C SER A 39 -10.13 2.64 12.51
N ALA A 40 -9.02 2.42 11.81
CA ALA A 40 -8.39 3.43 10.99
C ALA A 40 -9.16 3.62 9.67
N PRO A 41 -9.21 4.86 9.15
CA PRO A 41 -9.76 5.13 7.82
C PRO A 41 -8.92 4.44 6.73
N LEU A 42 -9.59 3.89 5.71
CA LEU A 42 -8.91 3.20 4.60
C LEU A 42 -7.95 4.11 3.83
N GLY A 43 -8.24 5.41 3.69
CA GLY A 43 -7.40 6.33 2.91
C GLY A 43 -5.94 6.38 3.38
N PRO A 44 -5.68 6.78 4.64
CA PRO A 44 -4.33 6.79 5.21
C PRO A 44 -3.66 5.41 5.22
N LEU A 45 -4.42 4.35 5.46
CA LEU A 45 -3.91 2.99 5.48
C LEU A 45 -3.47 2.52 4.10
N LEU A 46 -4.27 2.76 3.06
CA LEU A 46 -3.92 2.44 1.68
C LEU A 46 -2.73 3.28 1.21
N ARG A 47 -2.60 4.54 1.66
CA ARG A 47 -1.44 5.38 1.34
C ARG A 47 -0.13 4.90 1.99
N SER A 48 -0.19 4.21 3.12
CA SER A 48 1.01 3.64 3.77
C SER A 48 1.40 2.29 3.18
N GLN A 49 0.44 1.52 2.66
CA GLN A 49 0.67 0.20 2.08
C GLN A 49 0.94 0.21 0.57
N LEU A 50 0.34 1.13 -0.17
CA LEU A 50 0.46 1.23 -1.62
C LEU A 50 1.37 2.39 -2.03
N PRO A 51 2.29 2.18 -2.99
CA PRO A 51 3.13 3.26 -3.48
C PRO A 51 2.31 4.34 -4.19
N GLY A 52 2.60 5.60 -3.86
CA GLY A 52 2.05 6.77 -4.55
C GLY A 52 0.55 6.95 -4.39
N THR A 53 -0.17 7.05 -5.51
CA THR A 53 -1.61 7.38 -5.55
C THR A 53 -2.50 6.17 -5.83
N ALA A 54 -1.95 4.96 -5.92
CA ALA A 54 -2.72 3.75 -6.28
C ALA A 54 -3.90 3.51 -5.32
N GLY A 55 -3.70 3.68 -4.01
CA GLY A 55 -4.77 3.56 -3.02
C GLY A 55 -5.90 4.59 -3.18
N VAL A 56 -5.54 5.84 -3.50
CA VAL A 56 -6.52 6.92 -3.73
C VAL A 56 -7.26 6.73 -5.05
N ARG A 57 -6.55 6.31 -6.10
CA ARG A 57 -7.15 5.98 -7.40
C ARG A 57 -8.15 4.84 -7.29
N TRP A 58 -7.82 3.80 -6.51
CA TRP A 58 -8.73 2.70 -6.25
C TRP A 58 -9.97 3.15 -5.46
N LEU A 59 -9.80 3.95 -4.39
CA LEU A 59 -10.95 4.50 -3.64
C LEU A 59 -11.90 5.31 -4.54
N HIS A 60 -11.34 6.13 -5.43
CA HIS A 60 -12.14 6.90 -6.38
C HIS A 60 -12.84 5.99 -7.41
N HIS A 61 -12.17 4.93 -7.88
CA HIS A 61 -12.75 3.95 -8.80
C HIS A 61 -13.94 3.21 -8.19
N GLU A 62 -13.81 2.77 -6.94
CA GLU A 62 -14.88 2.06 -6.21
C GLU A 62 -15.93 3.02 -5.61
N ASN A 63 -15.81 4.33 -5.88
CA ASN A 63 -16.66 5.38 -5.32
C ASN A 63 -16.77 5.33 -3.77
N LEU A 64 -15.65 5.01 -3.11
CA LEU A 64 -15.55 4.88 -1.66
C LEU A 64 -14.98 6.14 -1.04
N SER A 65 -15.56 6.56 0.10
CA SER A 65 -14.98 7.62 0.91
C SER A 65 -13.62 7.20 1.47
N PRO A 66 -12.62 8.10 1.56
CA PRO A 66 -11.35 7.81 2.24
C PRO A 66 -11.52 7.50 3.74
N THR A 67 -12.66 7.86 4.32
CA THR A 67 -13.05 7.53 5.70
C THR A 67 -13.77 6.20 5.84
N THR A 68 -14.07 5.51 4.73
CA THR A 68 -14.66 4.17 4.74
C THR A 68 -13.77 3.23 5.56
N ARG A 69 -14.41 2.39 6.37
CA ARG A 69 -13.74 1.39 7.20
C ARG A 69 -13.55 0.10 6.41
N ALA A 70 -12.45 -0.60 6.67
CA ALA A 70 -12.17 -1.90 6.05
C ALA A 70 -13.30 -2.94 6.27
N THR A 71 -14.01 -2.85 7.39
CA THR A 71 -15.14 -3.74 7.71
C THR A 71 -16.40 -3.46 6.89
N ALA A 72 -16.47 -2.31 6.21
CA ALA A 72 -17.61 -1.95 5.35
C ALA A 72 -17.42 -2.41 3.90
N LEU A 73 -16.25 -2.96 3.56
CA LEU A 73 -15.96 -3.46 2.22
C LEU A 73 -16.73 -4.75 1.93
N THR A 74 -17.30 -4.84 0.73
CA THR A 74 -17.93 -6.07 0.22
C THR A 74 -16.88 -7.07 -0.26
N ALA A 75 -17.28 -8.32 -0.47
CA ALA A 75 -16.38 -9.35 -0.99
C ALA A 75 -15.75 -8.97 -2.35
N ASP A 76 -16.57 -8.41 -3.25
CA ASP A 76 -16.10 -7.94 -4.56
C ASP A 76 -15.06 -6.81 -4.44
N GLN A 77 -15.29 -5.85 -3.53
CA GLN A 77 -14.36 -4.76 -3.25
C GLN A 77 -13.02 -5.28 -2.67
N TRP A 78 -13.06 -6.33 -1.84
CA TRP A 78 -11.84 -6.99 -1.35
C TRP A 78 -11.03 -7.64 -2.48
N VAL A 79 -11.69 -8.30 -3.44
CA VAL A 79 -11.03 -8.87 -4.62
C VAL A 79 -10.49 -7.77 -5.53
N SER A 80 -11.26 -6.71 -5.80
CA SER A 80 -10.84 -5.54 -6.57
C SER A 80 -9.61 -4.88 -5.95
N LEU A 81 -9.62 -4.68 -4.63
CA LEU A 81 -8.48 -4.14 -3.87
C LEU A 81 -7.24 -5.02 -4.03
N PHE A 82 -7.39 -6.35 -3.86
CA PHE A 82 -6.29 -7.29 -3.98
C PHE A 82 -5.69 -7.27 -5.39
N ARG A 83 -6.51 -7.24 -6.44
CA ARG A 83 -6.04 -7.14 -7.84
C ARG A 83 -5.34 -5.82 -8.14
N SER A 84 -5.87 -4.71 -7.62
CA SER A 84 -5.23 -3.39 -7.73
C SER A 84 -3.88 -3.39 -7.01
N TRP A 85 -3.82 -4.01 -5.81
CA TRP A 85 -2.60 -4.16 -5.03
C TRP A 85 -1.58 -5.07 -5.74
N THR A 86 -1.95 -6.24 -6.28
CA THR A 86 -1.01 -7.12 -7.00
C THR A 86 -0.54 -6.52 -8.32
N ALA A 87 -1.35 -5.69 -8.98
CA ALA A 87 -0.96 -4.99 -10.20
C ALA A 87 0.09 -3.89 -9.95
N VAL A 88 0.11 -3.30 -8.75
CA VAL A 88 1.02 -2.19 -8.41
C VAL A 88 2.10 -2.57 -7.41
N ALA A 89 1.94 -3.67 -6.67
CA ALA A 89 2.97 -4.27 -5.87
C ALA A 89 3.92 -4.97 -6.84
N PRO A 90 5.13 -4.44 -7.10
CA PRO A 90 6.13 -5.24 -7.78
C PRO A 90 6.30 -6.51 -6.96
N ALA A 91 6.36 -7.67 -7.63
CA ALA A 91 6.75 -8.95 -7.02
C ALA A 91 7.83 -8.68 -5.96
N PRO A 92 7.75 -9.27 -4.75
CA PRO A 92 8.56 -8.88 -3.59
C PRO A 92 10.05 -9.06 -3.88
N GLY A 93 10.64 -8.09 -4.56
CA GLY A 93 12.05 -7.87 -4.72
C GLY A 93 12.46 -7.00 -3.56
N ALA A 94 13.39 -7.49 -2.75
CA ALA A 94 14.01 -6.78 -1.65
C ALA A 94 14.26 -5.30 -2.01
N GLY A 95 13.44 -4.41 -1.48
CA GLY A 95 13.50 -3.00 -1.82
C GLY A 95 12.48 -2.23 -1.01
N GLY A 96 12.91 -1.77 0.18
CA GLY A 96 12.16 -0.81 0.98
C GLY A 96 11.88 0.50 0.21
N PRO A 97 11.25 1.50 0.84
CA PRO A 97 10.91 2.77 0.19
C PRO A 97 12.18 3.44 -0.35
N GLY A 98 12.46 3.19 -1.62
CA GLY A 98 13.57 3.76 -2.35
C GLY A 98 13.28 5.23 -2.55
N GLY A 99 14.09 6.06 -1.89
CA GLY A 99 14.14 7.50 -2.13
C GLY A 99 14.31 7.82 -3.62
N PRO A 100 14.09 9.08 -4.01
CA PRO A 100 14.15 9.49 -5.41
C PRO A 100 15.50 9.08 -6.01
N ARG A 101 15.46 8.10 -6.93
CA ARG A 101 16.60 7.70 -7.77
C ARG A 101 16.94 8.88 -8.67
N LYS A 102 17.75 9.79 -8.15
CA LYS A 102 18.45 10.81 -8.92
C LYS A 102 19.34 10.08 -9.92
N GLY A 103 19.05 10.28 -11.20
CA GLY A 103 19.67 9.60 -12.32
C GLY A 103 21.19 9.54 -12.22
N GLY A 104 21.72 8.35 -12.48
CA GLY A 104 23.14 8.14 -12.68
C GLY A 104 23.60 8.95 -13.88
N ARG A 105 24.59 9.81 -13.64
CA ARG A 105 25.48 10.31 -14.68
C ARG A 105 26.89 10.03 -14.20
N PRO A 106 27.61 9.05 -14.76
CA PRO A 106 29.06 9.03 -14.62
C PRO A 106 29.59 10.11 -15.57
N ALA A 107 29.69 11.34 -15.07
CA ALA A 107 30.49 12.36 -15.75
C ALA A 107 31.96 12.07 -15.43
N THR A 108 32.61 11.44 -16.40
CA THR A 108 34.06 11.42 -16.55
C THR A 108 34.61 12.85 -16.62
N HIS A 109 35.85 13.05 -16.18
CA HIS A 109 36.63 14.31 -16.13
C HIS A 109 36.35 15.14 -14.86
N GLY A 110 37.29 15.51 -14.01
CA GLY A 110 38.73 15.68 -14.10
C GLY A 110 39.06 16.81 -13.11
N HIS A 111 40.05 16.59 -12.24
CA HIS A 111 40.74 17.51 -11.30
C HIS A 111 40.19 18.94 -11.06
N ALA A 112 39.95 19.26 -9.78
CA ALA A 112 40.51 20.46 -9.14
C ALA A 112 40.45 20.34 -7.60
N PRO A 113 41.58 20.44 -6.87
CA PRO A 113 41.59 20.67 -5.43
C PRO A 113 41.63 22.18 -5.16
N GLY A 114 40.71 22.71 -4.36
CA GLY A 114 40.88 24.05 -3.79
C GLY A 114 39.61 24.78 -3.40
N ALA A 115 39.70 25.40 -2.22
CA ALA A 115 38.98 26.58 -1.73
C ALA A 115 37.60 26.38 -1.07
N ALA A 116 37.63 26.59 0.25
CA ALA A 116 36.51 26.83 1.13
C ALA A 116 35.71 28.11 0.76
N ALA A 117 34.39 28.11 1.01
CA ALA A 117 33.62 29.31 1.39
C ALA A 117 32.21 28.97 1.94
N ILE A 118 32.12 28.99 3.28
CA ILE A 118 31.08 29.55 4.19
C ILE A 118 29.61 29.68 3.71
N PRO A 119 28.60 29.22 4.49
CA PRO A 119 27.19 29.51 4.26
C PRO A 119 26.77 30.89 4.82
N ARG A 120 26.02 31.67 4.03
CA ARG A 120 25.32 32.89 4.49
C ARG A 120 23.81 32.66 4.44
N TRP A 121 23.18 32.68 5.62
CA TRP A 121 21.73 32.77 5.78
C TRP A 121 21.31 34.24 5.77
N GLY A 122 20.19 34.56 5.09
CA GLY A 122 19.39 35.76 5.34
C GLY A 122 19.36 36.79 4.21
N GLN A 123 18.20 36.88 3.54
CA GLN A 123 17.40 38.10 3.33
C GLN A 123 15.94 37.66 3.20
#